data_AF-A0A384YVV4-F1
#
_entry.id   AF-A0A384YVV4-F1
#
_cell.length_a   1.000
_cell.length_b   1.000
_cell.length_c   1.000
_cell.angle_alpha   90.00
_cell.angle_beta   90.00
_cell.angle_gamma   90.00
#
_symmetry.space_group_name_H-M   'P 1'
#
loop_
_entity.id
_entity.type
_entity.pdbx_description
1 polymer ?
#
loop_
_entity_poly.entity_id
_entity_poly.type
_entity_poly.pdbx_seq_one_letter_code
_entity_poly.pdbx_strand_id
1 'polypeptide(L)'
;MKKIFVLTLLVSSTSIFATSPPLTPQNLEKYKGNQENKMSRLRVSLAVSSNNDQGEINISNFTLCSTITCWKAEVNKPVPIVNSSTTRGQLVADVLIPMNEQLKQIFFEPTTGKQSIEGNLKFEKVVKIEPEYQGHTLYIVLDKVSKGSGVFRYFPVASSALPFNPELKYYLIDPKFNQTINLNSKSMITFPANFLPEPQLFFIAEHNVGKKFPMLDIYPYLKGRGDLKIKLAEVNKGSNSHPQNQVISSIRYSEITSSNTRVINGSDTPNTAVLEKKSLWLRLLNILNLE
;
A
#
# COMPACT_ATOMS: atom_id res chain seq x y z
N MET A 1 33.81 59.42 19.70
CA MET A 1 33.63 58.56 18.51
C MET A 1 32.72 57.38 18.88
N LYS A 2 31.46 57.38 18.44
CA LYS A 2 30.51 56.27 18.69
C LYS A 2 30.55 55.32 17.49
N LYS A 3 30.85 54.04 17.72
CA LYS A 3 30.76 52.98 16.71
C LYS A 3 29.33 52.43 16.72
N ILE A 4 28.63 52.58 15.60
CA ILE A 4 27.32 51.97 15.36
C ILE A 4 27.58 50.62 14.68
N PHE A 5 27.19 49.53 15.35
CA PHE A 5 27.15 48.19 14.75
C PHE A 5 25.76 48.01 14.13
N VAL A 6 25.69 47.90 12.81
CA VAL A 6 24.46 47.55 12.09
C VAL A 6 24.41 46.02 12.01
N LEU A 7 23.44 45.43 12.70
CA LEU A 7 23.15 44.00 12.65
C LEU A 7 22.21 43.74 11.46
N THR A 8 22.75 43.26 10.35
CA THR A 8 21.98 42.82 9.19
C THR A 8 21.38 41.43 9.47
N LEU A 9 20.08 41.39 9.77
CA LEU A 9 19.33 40.16 9.97
C LEU A 9 18.99 39.56 8.58
N LEU A 10 19.74 38.54 8.14
CA LEU A 10 19.35 37.72 6.98
C LEU A 10 18.21 36.80 7.40
N VAL A 11 17.00 37.12 6.96
CA VAL A 11 15.83 36.22 7.06
C VAL A 11 15.83 35.34 5.82
N SER A 12 16.43 34.15 5.91
CA SER A 12 16.25 33.08 4.94
C SER A 12 14.88 32.46 5.13
N SER A 13 13.90 32.93 4.36
CA SER A 13 12.58 32.31 4.24
C SER A 13 12.72 30.98 3.49
N THR A 14 12.88 29.88 4.23
CA THR A 14 12.59 28.55 3.68
C THR A 14 11.10 28.49 3.41
N SER A 15 10.72 28.48 2.12
CA SER A 15 9.36 28.22 1.70
C SER A 15 8.96 26.81 2.17
N ILE A 16 8.19 26.77 3.26
CA ILE A 16 7.42 25.60 3.64
C ILE A 16 6.41 25.40 2.50
N PHE A 17 6.69 24.45 1.62
CA PHE A 17 5.67 23.96 0.68
C PHE A 17 4.55 23.37 1.53
N ALA A 18 3.48 24.14 1.70
CA ALA A 18 2.23 23.62 2.22
C ALA A 18 1.84 22.42 1.36
N THR A 19 1.75 21.25 1.98
CA THR A 19 1.06 20.09 1.42
C THR A 19 -0.28 20.56 0.89
N SER A 20 -0.52 20.34 -0.41
CA SER A 20 -1.79 20.66 -1.07
C SER A 20 -2.96 20.17 -0.21
N PRO A 21 -4.02 20.99 -0.02
CA PRO A 21 -5.18 20.56 0.75
C PRO A 21 -5.69 19.22 0.21
N PRO A 22 -6.23 18.34 1.07
CA PRO A 22 -6.81 17.08 0.62
C PRO A 22 -7.82 17.39 -0.47
N LEU A 23 -7.66 16.75 -1.64
CA LEU A 23 -8.57 16.90 -2.77
C LEU A 23 -10.02 16.80 -2.27
N THR A 24 -10.80 17.84 -2.52
CA THR A 24 -12.24 17.83 -2.24
C THR A 24 -12.86 16.71 -3.07
N PRO A 25 -13.54 15.73 -2.44
CA PRO A 25 -14.16 14.64 -3.17
C PRO A 25 -15.19 15.15 -4.18
N GLN A 26 -15.17 14.60 -5.39
CA GLN A 26 -16.11 14.89 -6.46
C GLN A 26 -17.43 14.13 -6.25
N ASN A 27 -18.56 14.80 -6.51
CA ASN A 27 -19.86 14.13 -6.65
C ASN A 27 -19.97 13.46 -8.02
N LEU A 28 -20.37 12.19 -8.05
CA LEU A 28 -20.54 11.41 -9.29
C LEU A 28 -21.82 11.86 -10.04
N GLU A 29 -21.85 11.76 -11.36
CA GLU A 29 -22.92 12.36 -12.21
C GLU A 29 -24.35 11.95 -11.83
N LYS A 30 -24.58 10.69 -11.40
CA LYS A 30 -25.91 10.23 -10.93
C LYS A 30 -26.43 11.04 -9.73
N TYR A 31 -25.55 11.73 -9.00
CA TYR A 31 -25.88 12.54 -7.81
C TYR A 31 -26.01 14.03 -8.08
N LYS A 32 -25.94 14.50 -9.34
CA LYS A 32 -26.36 15.86 -9.69
C LYS A 32 -27.90 15.94 -9.56
N GLY A 33 -28.42 16.06 -8.33
CA GLY A 33 -29.85 16.33 -8.05
C GLY A 33 -30.56 15.40 -7.05
N ASN A 34 -29.99 14.26 -6.67
CA ASN A 34 -30.59 13.33 -5.69
C ASN A 34 -29.78 13.33 -4.39
N GLN A 35 -30.39 13.78 -3.29
CA GLN A 35 -29.81 13.69 -1.95
C GLN A 35 -29.97 12.26 -1.40
N GLU A 36 -28.98 11.40 -1.63
CA GLU A 36 -28.80 10.24 -0.75
C GLU A 36 -28.09 10.70 0.52
N ASN A 37 -28.73 10.49 1.68
CA ASN A 37 -28.32 11.09 2.95
C ASN A 37 -27.01 10.54 3.54
N LYS A 38 -26.36 9.54 2.91
CA LYS A 38 -25.18 8.86 3.44
C LYS A 38 -24.18 8.48 2.36
N MET A 39 -23.22 9.38 2.12
CA MET A 39 -22.12 9.19 1.17
C MET A 39 -20.82 8.86 1.91
N SER A 40 -19.97 8.05 1.30
CA SER A 40 -18.63 7.71 1.77
C SER A 40 -17.59 8.06 0.70
N ARG A 41 -16.36 8.33 1.14
CA ARG A 41 -15.26 8.71 0.25
C ARG A 41 -14.66 7.47 -0.42
N LEU A 42 -14.39 7.54 -1.72
CA LEU A 42 -13.65 6.52 -2.46
C LEU A 42 -12.47 7.18 -3.19
N ARG A 43 -11.26 6.79 -2.82
CA ARG A 43 -10.02 7.22 -3.46
C ARG A 43 -9.57 6.17 -4.46
N VAL A 44 -9.47 6.53 -5.73
CA VAL A 44 -9.04 5.62 -6.80
C VAL A 44 -7.62 5.97 -7.20
N SER A 45 -6.71 5.01 -7.06
CA SER A 45 -5.31 5.12 -7.41
C SER A 45 -4.92 4.09 -8.48
N LEU A 46 -4.01 4.47 -9.38
CA LEU A 46 -3.49 3.61 -10.43
C LEU A 46 -2.00 3.32 -10.23
N ALA A 47 -1.57 2.11 -10.56
CA ALA A 47 -0.16 1.77 -10.66
C ALA A 47 0.07 0.94 -11.92
N VAL A 48 1.17 1.18 -12.63
CA VAL A 48 1.57 0.36 -13.78
C VAL A 48 2.42 -0.80 -13.30
N SER A 49 2.09 -2.02 -13.70
CA SER A 49 2.87 -3.23 -13.42
C SER A 49 4.17 -3.25 -14.25
N SER A 50 5.09 -2.39 -13.86
CA SER A 50 6.42 -2.20 -14.46
C SER A 50 7.40 -1.74 -13.37
N ASN A 51 8.69 -1.72 -13.70
CA ASN A 51 9.74 -1.16 -12.85
C ASN A 51 10.44 0.06 -13.46
N ASN A 52 10.18 0.39 -14.73
CA ASN A 52 10.94 1.41 -15.46
C ASN A 52 10.08 2.25 -16.41
N ASP A 53 8.75 2.13 -16.36
CA ASP A 53 7.88 2.94 -17.21
C ASP A 53 7.89 4.41 -16.75
N GLN A 54 7.78 5.32 -17.72
CA GLN A 54 7.92 6.76 -17.53
C GLN A 54 6.97 7.54 -18.42
N GLY A 55 6.71 8.79 -18.03
CA GLY A 55 5.83 9.72 -18.72
C GLY A 55 4.47 9.81 -18.04
N GLU A 56 3.44 10.12 -18.83
CA GLU A 56 2.08 10.32 -18.36
C GLU A 56 1.10 9.43 -19.13
N ILE A 57 0.04 8.98 -18.46
CA ILE A 57 -1.07 8.26 -19.06
C ILE A 57 -2.24 9.22 -19.17
N ASN A 58 -2.77 9.39 -20.38
CA ASN A 58 -4.04 10.07 -20.58
C ASN A 58 -5.17 9.20 -20.05
N ILE A 59 -6.01 9.79 -19.19
CA ILE A 59 -7.21 9.17 -18.63
C ILE A 59 -8.41 10.02 -19.03
N SER A 60 -9.43 9.42 -19.65
CA SER A 60 -10.73 10.08 -19.82
C SER A 60 -11.58 9.87 -18.56
N ASN A 61 -12.86 9.54 -18.67
CA ASN A 61 -13.68 9.20 -17.52
C ASN A 61 -13.55 7.71 -17.21
N PHE A 62 -13.96 7.34 -16.01
CA PHE A 62 -14.21 5.94 -15.70
C PHE A 62 -15.54 5.76 -15.00
N THR A 63 -16.07 4.56 -15.10
CA THR A 63 -17.34 4.16 -14.52
C THR A 63 -17.11 3.02 -13.54
N LEU A 64 -17.55 3.22 -12.30
CA LEU A 64 -17.62 2.17 -11.28
C LEU A 64 -19.02 1.57 -11.32
N CYS A 65 -19.16 0.24 -11.24
CA CYS A 65 -20.48 -0.38 -11.24
C CYS A 65 -20.64 -1.39 -10.10
N SER A 66 -21.81 -1.36 -9.48
CA SER A 66 -22.37 -2.44 -8.69
C SER A 66 -23.23 -3.35 -9.57
N THR A 67 -24.04 -4.20 -8.96
CA THR A 67 -25.02 -5.03 -9.69
C THR A 67 -26.17 -4.19 -10.24
N ILE A 68 -26.50 -3.09 -9.57
CA ILE A 68 -27.74 -2.33 -9.81
C ILE A 68 -27.50 -0.92 -10.35
N THR A 69 -26.32 -0.35 -10.08
CA THR A 69 -26.02 1.04 -10.41
C THR A 69 -24.60 1.16 -10.94
N CYS A 70 -24.39 2.09 -11.86
CA CYS A 70 -23.09 2.57 -12.27
C CYS A 70 -22.93 4.05 -11.97
N TRP A 71 -21.72 4.46 -11.62
CA TRP A 71 -21.35 5.84 -11.32
C TRP A 71 -20.14 6.26 -12.13
N LYS A 72 -20.27 7.39 -12.82
CA LYS A 72 -19.22 7.97 -13.66
C LYS A 72 -18.44 9.02 -12.87
N ALA A 73 -17.12 8.88 -12.91
CA ALA A 73 -16.16 9.83 -12.36
C ALA A 73 -15.47 10.59 -13.50
N GLU A 74 -15.51 11.92 -13.45
CA GLU A 74 -14.90 12.77 -14.47
C GLU A 74 -13.42 13.04 -14.09
N VAL A 75 -12.47 12.50 -14.87
CA VAL A 75 -11.02 12.68 -14.61
C VAL A 75 -10.39 13.54 -15.71
N ASN A 76 -10.49 13.11 -16.97
CA ASN A 76 -10.11 13.84 -18.19
C ASN A 76 -8.78 14.61 -18.09
N LYS A 77 -7.73 13.94 -17.63
CA LYS A 77 -6.39 14.54 -17.48
C LYS A 77 -5.27 13.51 -17.68
N PRO A 78 -4.09 13.95 -18.13
CA PRO A 78 -2.88 13.15 -18.01
C PRO A 78 -2.51 12.97 -16.54
N VAL A 79 -1.99 11.79 -16.19
CA VAL A 79 -1.45 11.51 -14.85
C VAL A 79 -0.07 10.86 -14.97
N PRO A 80 0.87 11.16 -14.06
CA PRO A 80 2.19 10.55 -14.10
C PRO A 80 2.13 9.04 -13.90
N ILE A 81 2.98 8.32 -14.62
CA ILE A 81 3.16 6.89 -14.44
C ILE A 81 3.85 6.62 -13.11
N VAL A 82 3.21 5.81 -12.27
CA VAL A 82 3.79 5.26 -11.04
C VAL A 82 3.89 3.76 -11.19
N ASN A 83 5.12 3.25 -11.12
CA ASN A 83 5.45 1.84 -11.22
C ASN A 83 5.08 1.11 -9.92
N SER A 84 4.33 0.01 -10.02
CA SER A 84 3.89 -0.79 -8.89
C SER A 84 5.08 -1.34 -8.09
N SER A 85 6.23 -1.56 -8.73
CA SER A 85 7.50 -1.96 -8.08
C SER A 85 7.92 -1.02 -6.93
N THR A 86 7.50 0.24 -6.96
CA THR A 86 7.80 1.26 -5.94
C THR A 86 6.88 1.22 -4.72
N THR A 87 5.97 0.24 -4.68
CA THR A 87 4.93 0.03 -3.66
C THR A 87 3.88 1.13 -3.56
N ARG A 88 3.74 1.96 -4.59
CA ARG A 88 2.87 3.14 -4.62
C ARG A 88 1.93 3.12 -5.81
N GLY A 89 0.98 4.05 -5.81
CA GLY A 89 0.15 4.37 -6.95
C GLY A 89 -0.14 5.87 -6.99
N GLN A 90 -0.58 6.33 -8.16
CA GLN A 90 -0.99 7.70 -8.40
C GLN A 90 -2.49 7.82 -8.14
N LEU A 91 -2.88 8.72 -7.23
CA LEU A 91 -4.30 9.07 -7.06
C LEU A 91 -4.81 9.76 -8.34
N VAL A 92 -5.87 9.21 -8.93
CA VAL A 92 -6.47 9.75 -10.15
C VAL A 92 -7.85 10.36 -9.92
N ALA A 93 -8.58 9.85 -8.93
CA ALA A 93 -9.88 10.38 -8.54
C ALA A 93 -10.13 10.22 -7.04
N ASP A 94 -10.93 11.15 -6.52
CA ASP A 94 -11.40 11.17 -5.15
C ASP A 94 -12.89 11.51 -5.22
N VAL A 95 -13.76 10.55 -4.91
CA VAL A 95 -15.19 10.66 -5.24
C VAL A 95 -16.06 10.31 -4.04
N LEU A 96 -17.29 10.83 -4.02
CA LEU A 96 -18.33 10.41 -3.09
C LEU A 96 -19.19 9.33 -3.73
N ILE A 97 -19.33 8.21 -3.02
CA ILE A 97 -20.15 7.06 -3.40
C ILE A 97 -21.06 6.68 -2.24
N PRO A 98 -22.29 6.18 -2.47
CA PRO A 98 -23.18 5.84 -1.36
C PRO A 98 -22.61 4.77 -0.45
N MET A 99 -22.92 4.91 0.84
CA MET A 99 -22.68 3.85 1.79
C MET A 99 -23.50 2.60 1.42
N ASN A 100 -22.97 1.43 1.77
CA ASN A 100 -23.49 0.10 1.48
C ASN A 100 -23.45 -0.33 0.01
N GLU A 101 -22.88 0.49 -0.87
CA GLU A 101 -22.67 0.07 -2.25
C GLU A 101 -21.64 -1.06 -2.36
N GLN A 102 -21.87 -1.93 -3.34
CA GLN A 102 -21.07 -3.12 -3.58
C GLN A 102 -20.50 -3.07 -4.98
N LEU A 103 -19.34 -2.42 -5.12
CA LEU A 103 -18.68 -2.27 -6.40
C LEU A 103 -18.08 -3.61 -6.86
N LYS A 104 -18.33 -3.95 -8.12
CA LYS A 104 -17.92 -5.21 -8.74
C LYS A 104 -16.99 -5.02 -9.93
N GLN A 105 -16.98 -3.84 -10.54
CA GLN A 105 -16.16 -3.58 -11.71
C GLN A 105 -15.88 -2.09 -11.89
N ILE A 106 -14.83 -1.82 -12.66
CA ILE A 106 -14.48 -0.52 -13.20
C ILE A 106 -14.33 -0.61 -14.72
N PHE A 107 -14.74 0.44 -15.42
CA PHE A 107 -14.56 0.60 -16.85
C PHE A 107 -13.89 1.95 -17.14
N PHE A 108 -12.77 1.95 -17.84
CA PHE A 108 -12.11 3.16 -18.34
C PHE A 108 -12.54 3.42 -19.77
N GLU A 109 -13.10 4.62 -20.02
CA GLU A 109 -13.47 5.05 -21.36
C GLU A 109 -12.20 5.17 -22.23
N PRO A 110 -12.22 4.67 -23.48
CA PRO A 110 -11.10 4.83 -24.39
C PRO A 110 -10.74 6.31 -24.56
N THR A 111 -9.44 6.61 -24.53
CA THR A 111 -8.96 7.97 -24.74
C THR A 111 -7.81 8.04 -25.72
N THR A 112 -7.64 9.21 -26.31
CA THR A 112 -6.65 9.48 -27.34
C THR A 112 -5.29 9.84 -26.74
N GLY A 113 -4.24 9.70 -27.53
CA GLY A 113 -2.86 10.00 -27.14
C GLY A 113 -1.90 8.84 -27.33
N LYS A 114 -0.61 9.13 -27.18
CA LYS A 114 0.46 8.12 -27.30
C LYS A 114 0.47 7.16 -26.12
N GLN A 115 0.03 7.58 -24.94
CA GLN A 115 -0.05 6.75 -23.74
C GLN A 115 -1.43 6.95 -23.14
N SER A 116 -2.30 5.93 -23.19
CA SER A 116 -3.67 6.05 -22.68
C SER A 116 -4.15 4.76 -22.03
N ILE A 117 -5.10 4.90 -21.11
CA ILE A 117 -5.79 3.78 -20.46
C ILE A 117 -7.11 3.48 -21.16
N GLU A 118 -7.48 2.21 -21.24
CA GLU A 118 -8.79 1.76 -21.67
C GLU A 118 -9.13 0.38 -21.10
N GLY A 119 -10.40 0.00 -21.14
CA GLY A 119 -10.85 -1.36 -20.84
C GLY A 119 -11.57 -1.50 -19.51
N ASN A 120 -12.03 -2.73 -19.25
CA ASN A 120 -12.81 -3.07 -18.09
C ASN A 120 -12.07 -4.06 -17.18
N LEU A 121 -12.29 -3.93 -15.87
CA LEU A 121 -11.83 -4.91 -14.89
C LEU A 121 -12.99 -5.26 -13.97
N LYS A 122 -13.29 -6.56 -13.90
CA LYS A 122 -14.13 -7.13 -12.84
C LYS A 122 -13.25 -7.37 -11.62
N PHE A 123 -13.70 -6.92 -10.45
CA PHE A 123 -12.96 -7.09 -9.22
C PHE A 123 -13.09 -8.54 -8.74
N GLU A 124 -11.97 -9.16 -8.37
CA GLU A 124 -11.97 -10.51 -7.79
C GLU A 124 -12.76 -10.54 -6.48
N LYS A 125 -12.66 -9.46 -5.70
CA LYS A 125 -13.40 -9.24 -4.46
C LYS A 125 -14.27 -8.00 -4.59
N VAL A 126 -15.53 -8.14 -4.22
CA VAL A 126 -16.47 -7.02 -4.16
C VAL A 126 -15.95 -5.96 -3.20
N VAL A 127 -15.87 -4.71 -3.64
CA VAL A 127 -15.50 -3.58 -2.78
C VAL A 127 -16.78 -3.06 -2.12
N LYS A 128 -16.91 -3.32 -0.82
CA LYS A 128 -18.05 -2.89 -0.02
C LYS A 128 -17.76 -1.52 0.56
N ILE A 129 -18.65 -0.55 0.31
CA ILE A 129 -18.53 0.80 0.88
C ILE A 129 -19.16 0.79 2.27
N GLU A 130 -18.41 0.32 3.26
CA GLU A 130 -18.92 0.18 4.62
C GLU A 130 -19.07 1.54 5.34
N PRO A 131 -20.16 1.75 6.09
CA PRO A 131 -20.45 3.02 6.77
C PRO A 131 -19.56 3.25 8.00
N GLU A 132 -18.92 2.22 8.53
CA GLU A 132 -18.05 2.31 9.71
C GLU A 132 -16.71 2.99 9.43
N TYR A 133 -16.33 3.13 8.16
CA TYR A 133 -15.06 3.72 7.76
C TYR A 133 -15.22 5.10 7.15
N GLN A 134 -14.17 5.93 7.27
CA GLN A 134 -14.13 7.29 6.67
C GLN A 134 -14.13 7.26 5.13
N GLY A 135 -13.94 6.09 4.53
CA GLY A 135 -13.92 5.88 3.10
C GLY A 135 -13.25 4.57 2.73
N HIS A 136 -12.96 4.41 1.45
CA HIS A 136 -12.17 3.32 0.90
C HIS A 136 -11.09 3.85 -0.04
N THR A 137 -9.96 3.16 -0.08
CA THR A 137 -8.91 3.36 -1.07
C THR A 137 -8.88 2.16 -1.99
N LEU A 138 -9.16 2.38 -3.27
CA LEU A 138 -9.15 1.39 -4.34
C LEU A 138 -7.91 1.61 -5.21
N TYR A 139 -7.08 0.58 -5.32
CA TYR A 139 -5.97 0.52 -6.25
C TYR A 139 -6.33 -0.34 -7.44
N ILE A 140 -6.01 0.15 -8.64
CA ILE A 140 -6.09 -0.60 -9.89
C ILE A 140 -4.68 -0.72 -10.46
N VAL A 141 -4.26 -1.95 -10.75
CA VAL A 141 -2.98 -2.23 -11.41
C VAL A 141 -3.22 -2.34 -12.91
N LEU A 142 -2.33 -1.74 -13.69
CA LEU A 142 -2.40 -1.66 -15.14
C LEU A 142 -1.25 -2.45 -15.78
N ASP A 143 -1.53 -3.19 -16.85
CA ASP A 143 -0.50 -3.71 -17.75
C ASP A 143 -0.39 -2.84 -19.00
N LYS A 144 0.84 -2.71 -19.52
CA LYS A 144 1.16 -1.94 -20.71
C LYS A 144 1.25 -2.85 -21.94
N VAL A 145 0.60 -2.45 -23.02
CA VAL A 145 0.71 -3.06 -24.34
C VAL A 145 1.22 -2.02 -25.34
N SER A 146 2.31 -2.35 -26.04
CA SER A 146 2.76 -1.51 -27.17
C SER A 146 1.90 -1.78 -28.40
N LYS A 147 1.47 -0.71 -29.06
CA LYS A 147 0.76 -0.76 -30.36
C LYS A 147 1.67 -0.38 -31.53
N GLY A 148 2.98 -0.30 -31.31
CA GLY A 148 3.96 0.20 -32.28
C GLY A 148 4.04 1.73 -32.31
N SER A 149 5.05 2.26 -33.01
CA SER A 149 5.24 3.71 -33.24
C SER A 149 5.24 4.59 -31.97
N GLY A 150 5.72 4.05 -30.84
CA GLY A 150 5.74 4.73 -29.55
C GLY A 150 4.35 4.94 -28.93
N VAL A 151 3.33 4.23 -29.41
CA VAL A 151 1.98 4.21 -28.85
C VAL A 151 1.85 3.05 -27.86
N PHE A 152 1.40 3.36 -26.66
CA PHE A 152 1.18 2.45 -25.55
C PHE A 152 -0.26 2.56 -25.06
N ARG A 153 -0.86 1.41 -24.77
CA ARG A 153 -2.19 1.28 -24.17
C ARG A 153 -2.06 0.55 -22.85
N TYR A 154 -2.71 1.08 -21.83
CA TYR A 154 -2.71 0.53 -20.49
C TYR A 154 -4.09 -0.07 -20.21
N PHE A 155 -4.11 -1.29 -19.68
CA PHE A 155 -5.34 -2.02 -19.39
C PHE A 155 -5.38 -2.41 -17.92
N PRO A 156 -6.53 -2.27 -17.24
CA PRO A 156 -6.65 -2.69 -15.84
C PRO A 156 -6.62 -4.22 -15.75
N VAL A 157 -5.73 -4.75 -14.92
CA VAL A 157 -5.50 -6.20 -14.78
C VAL A 157 -5.75 -6.75 -13.38
N ALA A 158 -5.65 -5.93 -12.35
CA ALA A 158 -5.93 -6.33 -10.98
C ALA A 158 -6.42 -5.15 -10.14
N SER A 159 -7.07 -5.45 -9.03
CA SER A 159 -7.58 -4.44 -8.09
C SER A 159 -7.45 -4.89 -6.65
N SER A 160 -7.15 -3.96 -5.75
CA SER A 160 -7.21 -4.21 -4.31
C SER A 160 -7.75 -2.97 -3.61
N ALA A 161 -8.59 -3.17 -2.59
CA ALA A 161 -9.17 -2.08 -1.82
C ALA A 161 -8.99 -2.31 -0.32
N LEU A 162 -8.85 -1.21 0.43
CA LEU A 162 -8.88 -1.20 1.90
C LEU A 162 -9.68 0.01 2.41
N PRO A 163 -10.18 -0.04 3.65
CA PRO A 163 -10.71 1.13 4.32
C PRO A 163 -9.71 2.30 4.28
N PHE A 164 -10.21 3.49 3.98
CA PHE A 164 -9.42 4.72 3.98
C PHE A 164 -9.33 5.30 5.39
N ASN A 165 -8.11 5.61 5.80
CA ASN A 165 -7.78 6.40 6.97
C ASN A 165 -6.65 7.37 6.57
N PRO A 166 -6.81 8.69 6.76
CA PRO A 166 -5.82 9.69 6.35
C PRO A 166 -4.48 9.58 7.09
N GLU A 167 -4.45 8.94 8.25
CA GLU A 167 -3.24 8.75 9.06
C GLU A 167 -2.44 7.51 8.65
N LEU A 168 -3.03 6.62 7.84
CA LEU A 168 -2.39 5.39 7.40
C LEU A 168 -1.66 5.58 6.08
N LYS A 169 -0.51 4.91 5.99
CA LYS A 169 0.24 4.76 4.73
C LYS A 169 -0.06 3.38 4.14
N TYR A 170 -0.44 3.41 2.86
CA TYR A 170 -0.77 2.21 2.10
C TYR A 170 0.39 1.80 1.20
N TYR A 171 0.59 0.50 1.07
CA TYR A 171 1.65 -0.12 0.27
C TYR A 171 1.03 -1.13 -0.67
N LEU A 172 1.20 -0.92 -1.98
CA LEU A 172 0.80 -1.89 -2.99
C LEU A 172 1.93 -2.89 -3.21
N ILE A 173 1.68 -4.17 -2.99
CA ILE A 173 2.62 -5.24 -3.35
C ILE A 173 2.12 -5.92 -4.62
N ASP A 174 2.90 -5.83 -5.70
CA ASP A 174 2.69 -6.51 -6.97
C ASP A 174 3.63 -7.74 -7.03
N PRO A 175 3.08 -8.96 -7.10
CA PRO A 175 3.88 -10.18 -7.05
C PRO A 175 4.82 -10.36 -8.24
N LYS A 176 4.74 -9.54 -9.30
CA LYS A 176 5.73 -9.58 -10.39
C LYS A 176 7.13 -9.11 -9.94
N PHE A 177 7.25 -8.41 -8.81
CA PHE A 177 8.50 -7.76 -8.40
C PHE A 177 8.96 -8.16 -7.00
N ASN A 178 10.27 -8.13 -6.78
CA ASN A 178 10.83 -8.06 -5.43
C ASN A 178 10.67 -6.63 -4.93
N GLN A 179 9.99 -6.45 -3.80
CA GLN A 179 9.65 -5.12 -3.28
C GLN A 179 10.07 -4.98 -1.84
N THR A 180 10.66 -3.83 -1.51
CA THR A 180 11.11 -3.52 -0.16
C THR A 180 10.42 -2.26 0.34
N ILE A 181 9.78 -2.38 1.50
CA ILE A 181 9.17 -1.28 2.22
C ILE A 181 10.13 -0.82 3.30
N ASN A 182 10.44 0.47 3.30
CA ASN A 182 11.12 1.14 4.40
C ASN A 182 10.09 1.82 5.30
N LEU A 183 10.10 1.43 6.59
CA LEU A 183 9.20 1.94 7.62
C LEU A 183 9.81 3.14 8.35
N ASN A 184 9.01 3.86 9.13
CA ASN A 184 9.44 5.08 9.80
C ASN A 184 10.49 4.78 10.89
N SER A 185 10.42 3.61 11.54
CA SER A 185 11.46 3.15 12.46
C SER A 185 12.80 2.81 11.79
N LYS A 186 12.93 2.93 10.46
CA LYS A 186 14.02 2.38 9.64
C LYS A 186 14.03 0.84 9.57
N SER A 187 13.00 0.19 10.09
CA SER A 187 12.75 -1.23 9.82
C SER A 187 12.42 -1.43 8.34
N MET A 188 12.72 -2.62 7.82
CA MET A 188 12.50 -2.97 6.42
C MET A 188 11.72 -4.26 6.30
N ILE A 189 10.81 -4.33 5.34
CA ILE A 189 10.11 -5.56 4.95
C ILE A 189 10.35 -5.79 3.46
N THR A 190 10.88 -6.96 3.10
CA THR A 190 11.09 -7.34 1.70
C THR A 190 10.15 -8.48 1.33
N PHE A 191 9.22 -8.18 0.43
CA PHE A 191 8.34 -9.11 -0.26
C PHE A 191 9.07 -9.67 -1.48
N PRO A 192 9.34 -10.99 -1.56
CA PRO A 192 9.87 -11.56 -2.78
C PRO A 192 8.81 -11.59 -3.88
N ALA A 193 9.26 -11.60 -5.13
CA ALA A 193 8.40 -11.87 -6.29
C ALA A 193 7.70 -13.23 -6.11
N ASN A 194 6.47 -13.33 -6.59
CA ASN A 194 5.58 -14.49 -6.45
C ASN A 194 5.19 -14.81 -5.00
N PHE A 195 5.45 -13.92 -4.03
CA PHE A 195 5.01 -14.11 -2.65
C PHE A 195 3.48 -14.10 -2.56
N LEU A 196 2.83 -13.12 -3.19
CA LEU A 196 1.38 -13.02 -3.25
C LEU A 196 0.84 -13.67 -4.53
N PRO A 197 -0.40 -14.16 -4.53
CA PRO A 197 -1.04 -14.67 -5.74
C PRO A 197 -1.46 -13.54 -6.71
N GLU A 198 -1.78 -12.37 -6.19
CA GLU A 198 -2.28 -11.20 -6.93
C GLU A 198 -1.73 -9.90 -6.30
N PRO A 199 -1.73 -8.76 -7.03
CA PRO A 199 -1.41 -7.48 -6.44
C PRO A 199 -2.35 -7.13 -5.27
N GLN A 200 -1.80 -6.75 -4.13
CA GLN A 200 -2.58 -6.50 -2.92
C GLN A 200 -2.11 -5.25 -2.17
N LEU A 201 -3.06 -4.51 -1.62
CA LEU A 201 -2.82 -3.34 -0.79
C LEU A 201 -2.68 -3.75 0.67
N PHE A 202 -1.72 -3.15 1.36
CA PHE A 202 -1.50 -3.31 2.80
C PHE A 202 -1.39 -1.95 3.47
N PHE A 203 -1.69 -1.89 4.77
CA PHE A 203 -1.07 -0.92 5.66
C PHE A 203 -0.23 -1.65 6.70
N ILE A 204 0.80 -0.98 7.19
CA ILE A 204 1.72 -1.52 8.20
C ILE A 204 1.74 -0.53 9.36
N ALA A 205 1.32 -0.97 10.53
CA ALA A 205 1.38 -0.20 11.76
C ALA A 205 2.62 -0.57 12.57
N GLU A 206 3.27 0.46 13.12
CA GLU A 206 4.44 0.33 13.98
C GLU A 206 4.04 0.72 15.40
N HIS A 207 4.11 -0.22 16.34
CA HIS A 207 3.77 0.02 17.73
C HIS A 207 5.02 0.04 18.60
N ASN A 208 5.20 1.12 19.36
CA ASN A 208 6.18 1.17 20.43
C ASN A 208 5.58 0.51 21.68
N VAL A 209 6.05 -0.69 21.99
CA VAL A 209 5.57 -1.51 23.11
C VAL A 209 6.53 -1.48 24.31
N GLY A 210 7.41 -0.47 24.38
CA GLY A 210 8.41 -0.35 25.45
C GLY A 210 9.58 -1.35 25.35
N LYS A 211 9.75 -2.00 24.19
CA LYS A 211 10.84 -2.95 23.90
C LYS A 211 11.90 -2.32 23.01
N LYS A 212 13.04 -3.02 22.86
CA LYS A 212 14.16 -2.57 22.02
C LYS A 212 13.77 -2.42 20.55
N PHE A 213 12.89 -3.29 20.05
CA PHE A 213 12.40 -3.29 18.68
C PHE A 213 10.90 -2.96 18.63
N PRO A 214 10.43 -2.30 17.56
CA PRO A 214 9.01 -2.03 17.39
C PRO A 214 8.26 -3.32 17.12
N MET A 215 6.98 -3.31 17.48
CA MET A 215 6.03 -4.34 17.11
C MET A 215 5.38 -3.96 15.77
N LEU A 216 5.43 -4.85 14.78
CA LEU A 216 4.83 -4.60 13.47
C LEU A 216 3.49 -5.35 13.34
N ASP A 217 2.47 -4.63 12.90
CA ASP A 217 1.18 -5.18 12.47
C ASP A 217 0.96 -4.93 10.97
N ILE A 218 0.62 -5.97 10.21
CA ILE A 218 0.48 -5.92 8.76
C ILE A 218 -0.95 -6.36 8.41
N TYR A 219 -1.73 -5.42 7.87
CA TYR A 219 -3.12 -5.66 7.49
C TYR A 219 -3.32 -5.43 5.98
N PRO A 220 -4.09 -6.28 5.29
CA PRO A 220 -4.74 -7.50 5.79
C PRO A 220 -3.72 -8.60 6.09
N TYR A 221 -4.12 -9.63 6.83
CA TYR A 221 -3.22 -10.73 7.19
C TYR A 221 -2.68 -11.43 5.95
N LEU A 222 -1.36 -11.59 5.94
CA LEU A 222 -0.60 -12.11 4.82
C LEU A 222 -0.93 -13.58 4.57
N LYS A 223 -1.22 -13.89 3.31
CA LYS A 223 -1.30 -15.25 2.78
C LYS A 223 -0.44 -15.30 1.52
N GLY A 224 0.68 -16.02 1.60
CA GLY A 224 1.67 -16.02 0.51
C GLY A 224 2.52 -17.28 0.47
N ARG A 225 3.40 -17.35 -0.52
CA ARG A 225 4.34 -18.45 -0.77
C ARG A 225 5.78 -17.96 -0.63
N GLY A 226 6.67 -18.78 -0.07
CA GLY A 226 8.08 -18.41 0.12
C GLY A 226 8.34 -17.70 1.45
N ASP A 227 9.42 -16.92 1.53
CA ASP A 227 9.91 -16.35 2.80
C ASP A 227 9.86 -14.82 2.76
N LEU A 228 9.16 -14.22 3.73
CA LEU A 228 9.18 -12.77 3.94
C LEU A 228 10.40 -12.40 4.78
N LYS A 229 11.18 -11.42 4.31
CA LYS A 229 12.36 -10.94 5.06
C LYS A 229 12.01 -9.68 5.80
N ILE A 230 12.22 -9.68 7.12
CA ILE A 230 11.96 -8.52 7.98
C ILE A 230 13.24 -8.17 8.72
N LYS A 231 13.55 -6.88 8.72
CA LYS A 231 14.70 -6.33 9.41
C LYS A 231 14.20 -5.25 10.35
N LEU A 232 14.26 -5.54 11.65
CA LEU A 232 13.82 -4.60 12.68
C LEU A 232 14.98 -3.71 13.11
N ALA A 233 14.71 -2.41 13.18
CA ALA A 233 15.62 -1.42 13.72
C ALA A 233 15.22 -1.09 15.17
N GLU A 234 16.21 -0.80 16.02
CA GLU A 234 15.96 -0.43 17.41
C GLU A 234 15.25 0.92 17.53
N VAL A 235 14.33 1.03 18.49
CA VAL A 235 13.62 2.28 18.81
C VAL A 235 14.50 3.18 19.69
N ASN A 236 14.46 4.51 19.50
CA ASN A 236 15.08 5.53 20.37
C ASN A 236 16.62 5.66 20.41
N LYS A 237 17.36 5.28 19.36
CA LYS A 237 18.79 5.66 19.25
C LYS A 237 19.02 6.75 18.20
N GLY A 238 19.68 7.84 18.63
CA GLY A 238 20.10 8.96 17.79
C GLY A 238 21.03 8.51 16.64
N SER A 239 21.24 9.40 15.67
CA SER A 239 21.79 9.13 14.33
C SER A 239 23.22 8.52 14.25
N ASN A 240 23.86 8.19 15.38
CA ASN A 240 25.28 7.81 15.47
C ASN A 240 25.51 6.36 15.93
N SER A 241 24.67 5.38 15.56
CA SER A 241 24.91 3.98 15.94
C SER A 241 25.27 3.07 14.76
N HIS A 242 26.34 2.29 14.95
CA HIS A 242 26.95 1.35 14.00
C HIS A 242 25.97 0.28 13.46
N PRO A 243 26.25 -0.31 12.28
CA PRO A 243 25.40 -1.30 11.61
C PRO A 243 25.18 -2.65 12.35
N GLN A 244 25.74 -2.84 13.55
CA GLN A 244 25.54 -4.05 14.38
C GLN A 244 24.17 -4.12 15.10
N ASN A 245 23.32 -3.09 15.00
CA ASN A 245 22.06 -2.97 15.76
C ASN A 245 20.80 -3.35 14.96
N GLN A 246 20.90 -4.34 14.07
CA GLN A 246 19.80 -4.77 13.21
C GLN A 246 19.54 -6.25 13.43
N VAL A 247 18.34 -6.60 13.90
CA VAL A 247 17.92 -8.00 13.94
C VAL A 247 17.29 -8.32 12.59
N ILE A 248 17.93 -9.26 11.89
CA ILE A 248 17.39 -9.86 10.67
C ILE A 248 16.55 -11.07 11.12
N SER A 249 15.23 -10.95 11.03
CA SER A 249 14.34 -12.10 11.15
C SER A 249 13.86 -12.50 9.74
N SER A 250 14.23 -13.70 9.31
CA SER A 250 13.60 -14.31 8.14
C SER A 250 12.45 -15.16 8.65
N ILE A 251 11.23 -14.89 8.20
CA ILE A 251 10.07 -15.70 8.56
C ILE A 251 9.75 -16.57 7.34
N ARG A 252 9.87 -17.90 7.49
CA ARG A 252 9.45 -18.84 6.45
C ARG A 252 7.93 -18.97 6.47
N TYR A 253 7.25 -18.53 5.40
CA TYR A 253 5.79 -18.56 5.35
C TYR A 253 5.22 -19.97 5.08
N SER A 254 6.04 -20.92 4.61
CA SER A 254 5.66 -22.33 4.50
C SER A 254 5.36 -23.02 5.84
N GLU A 255 5.76 -22.40 6.97
CA GLU A 255 5.45 -22.84 8.33
C GLU A 255 4.21 -22.14 8.92
N ILE A 256 3.53 -21.29 8.13
CA ILE A 256 2.38 -20.48 8.57
C ILE A 256 1.09 -21.14 8.10
N THR A 257 0.51 -21.96 8.96
CA THR A 257 -0.69 -22.77 8.69
C THR A 257 -1.99 -22.21 9.28
N SER A 258 -2.00 -21.03 9.95
CA SER A 258 -3.21 -20.50 10.60
C SER A 258 -3.58 -19.06 10.22
N SER A 259 -4.89 -18.79 10.21
CA SER A 259 -5.54 -17.54 9.78
C SER A 259 -5.59 -16.43 10.84
N ASN A 260 -4.84 -16.57 11.94
CA ASN A 260 -4.91 -15.66 13.08
C ASN A 260 -3.70 -14.70 13.10
N THR A 261 -3.96 -13.47 13.53
CA THR A 261 -3.00 -12.38 13.79
C THR A 261 -1.71 -12.91 14.42
N ARG A 262 -0.56 -12.71 13.77
CA ARG A 262 0.73 -12.79 14.46
C ARG A 262 1.43 -11.45 14.43
N VAL A 263 1.52 -10.90 15.63
CA VAL A 263 2.42 -9.82 16.01
C VAL A 263 3.87 -10.27 15.81
N ILE A 264 4.65 -9.48 15.06
CA ILE A 264 6.08 -9.75 14.88
C ILE A 264 6.84 -8.96 15.95
N ASN A 265 7.32 -9.68 16.96
CA ASN A 265 8.16 -9.14 18.02
C ASN A 265 9.64 -9.41 17.71
N GLY A 266 10.47 -8.38 17.75
CA GLY A 266 11.92 -8.58 17.88
C GLY A 266 12.24 -9.19 19.24
N SER A 267 13.19 -10.12 19.30
CA SER A 267 13.72 -10.61 20.57
C SER A 267 14.80 -9.66 21.08
N ASP A 268 14.83 -9.42 22.40
CA ASP A 268 15.92 -8.69 23.06
C ASP A 268 17.21 -9.54 23.19
N THR A 269 17.14 -10.83 22.85
CA THR A 269 18.29 -11.74 22.81
C THR A 269 18.94 -11.75 21.41
N PRO A 270 20.28 -11.69 21.32
CA PRO A 270 20.96 -11.76 20.03
C PRO A 270 20.67 -13.10 19.31
N ASN A 271 20.45 -13.02 17.99
CA ASN A 271 20.26 -14.17 17.12
C ASN A 271 21.47 -15.11 17.15
N THR A 272 21.38 -16.22 17.88
CA THR A 272 22.09 -17.45 17.53
C THR A 272 21.20 -18.26 16.59
N ALA A 273 21.15 -17.86 15.32
CA ALA A 273 20.52 -18.69 14.30
C ALA A 273 21.45 -19.85 13.95
N VAL A 274 21.07 -21.05 14.41
CA VAL A 274 21.37 -22.38 13.84
C VAL A 274 22.76 -22.98 14.10
N LEU A 275 22.89 -23.66 15.25
CA LEU A 275 23.59 -24.93 15.48
C LEU A 275 22.71 -25.65 16.53
N GLU A 276 22.24 -26.88 16.46
CA GLU A 276 22.47 -28.03 15.61
C GLU A 276 21.27 -28.98 15.76
N LYS A 277 21.08 -29.84 14.77
CA LYS A 277 20.19 -31.00 14.78
C LYS A 277 20.42 -31.92 15.99
N LYS A 278 19.36 -32.69 16.31
CA LYS A 278 19.27 -33.87 17.21
C LYS A 278 19.07 -33.58 18.71
N SER A 279 17.83 -33.34 19.11
CA SER A 279 17.29 -33.90 20.37
C SER A 279 15.77 -33.72 20.45
N LEU A 280 15.02 -34.37 19.55
CA LEU A 280 13.56 -34.44 19.63
C LEU A 280 13.05 -35.90 19.62
N TRP A 281 13.90 -36.85 20.01
CA TRP A 281 13.53 -38.27 20.10
C TRP A 281 13.80 -38.94 21.46
N LEU A 282 14.06 -38.18 22.54
CA LEU A 282 14.28 -38.79 23.87
C LEU A 282 13.61 -38.08 25.05
N ARG A 283 12.55 -37.28 24.84
CA ARG A 283 11.72 -36.79 25.95
C ARG A 283 10.21 -36.97 25.70
N LEU A 284 9.85 -38.17 25.26
CA LEU A 284 8.45 -38.61 25.18
C LEU A 284 8.16 -39.83 26.07
N LEU A 285 8.91 -40.04 27.16
CA LEU A 285 8.64 -41.15 28.09
C LEU A 285 9.13 -40.86 29.51
N ASN A 286 8.61 -39.81 30.14
CA ASN A 286 8.66 -39.69 31.61
C ASN A 286 7.46 -38.93 32.22
N ILE A 287 6.38 -38.74 31.46
CA ILE A 287 5.10 -38.30 32.01
C ILE A 287 4.02 -39.06 31.26
N LEU A 288 3.79 -40.30 31.70
CA LEU A 288 2.59 -41.14 31.56
C LEU A 288 3.00 -42.58 31.94
N ASN A 289 3.22 -42.78 33.24
CA ASN A 289 3.01 -44.02 34.02
C ASN A 289 3.51 -43.77 35.45
N LEU A 290 2.72 -44.21 36.44
CA LEU A 290 2.65 -43.82 37.87
C LEU A 290 1.56 -42.75 38.06
N GLU A 291 0.32 -43.07 38.42
CA GLU A 291 -0.27 -44.24 39.11
C GLU A 291 -1.56 -44.72 38.43
#